data_AF-A0A7C0VWF5-F1
#
_entry.id   AF-A0A7C0VWF5-F1
#
_cell.length_a   1.000
_cell.length_b   1.000
_cell.length_c   1.000
_cell.angle_alpha   90.00
_cell.angle_beta   90.00
_cell.angle_gamma   90.00
#
_symmetry.space_group_name_H-M   'P 1'
#
loop_
_entity.id
_entity.type
_entity.pdbx_description
1 polymer ?
#
loop_
_entity_poly.entity_id
_entity_poly.type
_entity_poly.pdbx_seq_one_letter_code
_entity_poly.pdbx_strand_id
1 'polypeptide(L)' 'YLRAALYMPALCAVRHDPRARAFYEALQQRGKKKLQALCAVMRKLLTGLWACLKNHQSFDSTKLFSDVHLAHG' A
#
# COMPACT_ATOMS: atom_id res chain seq x y z
N TYR A 1 7.08 2.84 17.37
CA TYR A 1 5.62 2.97 17.49
C TYR A 1 4.90 3.09 16.14
N LEU A 2 5.22 4.08 15.30
CA LEU A 2 4.48 4.32 14.04
C LEU A 2 4.50 3.13 13.05
N ARG A 3 5.63 2.43 12.91
CA ARG A 3 5.73 1.20 12.10
C ARG A 3 4.82 0.07 12.61
N ALA A 4 4.70 -0.12 13.92
CA ALA A 4 3.84 -1.16 14.47
C ALA A 4 2.35 -0.83 14.21
N ALA A 5 1.98 0.45 14.39
CA ALA A 5 0.62 0.93 14.14
C ALA A 5 0.21 0.78 12.66
N LEU A 6 1.13 1.00 11.72
CA LEU A 6 0.89 0.83 10.28
C LEU A 6 1.09 -0.59 9.76
N TYR A 7 1.55 -1.53 10.59
CA TYR A 7 1.78 -2.92 10.19
C TYR A 7 0.46 -3.65 9.92
N MET A 8 -0.48 -3.57 10.86
CA MET A 8 -1.80 -4.20 10.73
C MET A 8 -2.63 -3.60 9.58
N PRO A 9 -2.70 -2.26 9.40
CA PRO A 9 -3.34 -1.65 8.24
C PRO A 9 -2.69 -2.04 6.91
N ALA A 10 -1.35 -2.12 6.86
CA ALA A 10 -0.66 -2.55 5.65
C ALA A 10 -0.95 -4.02 5.30
N LEU A 11 -1.02 -4.89 6.30
CA LEU A 11 -1.44 -6.29 6.12
C LEU A 11 -2.89 -6.41 5.67
N CYS A 12 -3.82 -5.67 6.29
CA CYS A 12 -5.21 -5.64 5.87
C CYS A 12 -5.34 -5.14 4.42
N ALA A 13 -4.64 -4.06 4.06
CA ALA A 13 -4.64 -3.54 2.69
C ALA A 13 -4.13 -4.60 1.70
N VAL A 14 -3.01 -5.27 1.99
CA VAL A 14 -2.48 -6.33 1.11
C VAL A 14 -3.42 -7.55 1.00
N ARG A 15 -4.21 -7.86 2.03
CA ARG A 15 -5.16 -8.98 2.00
C ARG A 15 -6.49 -8.66 1.32
N HIS A 16 -7.00 -7.45 1.51
CA HIS A 16 -8.35 -7.07 1.09
C HIS A 16 -8.36 -6.29 -0.24
N ASP A 17 -7.28 -5.57 -0.55
CA ASP A 17 -7.16 -4.78 -1.77
C ASP A 17 -6.23 -5.49 -2.78
N PRO A 18 -6.75 -5.96 -3.92
CA PRO A 18 -5.93 -6.63 -4.95
C PRO A 18 -4.84 -5.71 -5.52
N ARG A 19 -4.99 -4.38 -5.47
CA ARG A 19 -3.97 -3.43 -5.94
C ARG A 19 -2.77 -3.37 -5.01
N ALA A 20 -3.04 -3.35 -3.70
CA ALA A 20 -2.00 -3.38 -2.68
C ALA A 20 -1.24 -4.70 -2.71
N ARG A 21 -1.96 -5.81 -2.95
CA ARG A 21 -1.37 -7.13 -3.17
C ARG A 21 -0.45 -7.15 -4.39
N ALA A 22 -0.93 -6.69 -5.54
CA ALA A 22 -0.14 -6.65 -6.77
C ALA A 22 1.13 -5.79 -6.61
N PHE A 23 1.04 -4.64 -5.93
CA PHE A 23 2.21 -3.82 -5.62
C PHE A 23 3.21 -4.55 -4.71
N TYR A 24 2.72 -5.24 -3.68
CA TYR A 24 3.53 -6.04 -2.77
C TYR A 24 4.22 -7.21 -3.49
N GLU A 25 3.50 -7.92 -4.35
CA GLU A 25 4.03 -9.03 -5.17
C GLU A 25 5.03 -8.54 -6.21
N ALA A 26 4.76 -7.43 -6.90
CA ALA A 26 5.70 -6.82 -7.84
C ALA A 26 7.02 -6.41 -7.17
N LEU A 27 6.98 -5.91 -5.92
CA LEU A 27 8.18 -5.60 -5.16
C LEU A 27 8.95 -6.85 -4.75
N GLN A 28 8.26 -7.94 -4.42
CA GLN A 28 8.90 -9.23 -4.15
C GLN A 28 9.53 -9.85 -5.39
N GLN A 29 8.85 -9.79 -6.55
CA GLN A 29 9.40 -10.25 -7.83
C GLN A 29 10.64 -9.47 -8.26
N ARG A 30 10.72 -8.18 -7.90
CA ARG A 30 11.94 -7.37 -8.07
C ARG A 30 13.08 -7.75 -7.10
N GLY A 31 12.95 -8.82 -6.32
CA GLY A 31 13.97 -9.33 -5.40
C GLY A 31 14.02 -8.64 -4.05
N LYS A 32 13.04 -7.78 -3.70
CA LYS A 32 13.04 -7.08 -2.41
C LYS A 32 12.52 -7.99 -1.30
N LYS A 33 13.14 -7.90 -0.13
CA LYS A 33 12.69 -8.61 1.08
C LYS A 33 11.24 -8.25 1.43
N LYS A 34 10.49 -9.21 1.94
CA LYS A 34 9.07 -9.05 2.39
C LYS A 34 8.84 -7.81 3.26
N LEU A 35 9.76 -7.55 4.19
CA LEU A 35 9.72 -6.36 5.06
C LEU A 35 9.89 -5.04 4.31
N GLN A 36 10.74 -4.99 3.27
CA GLN A 36 10.90 -3.79 2.45
C GLN A 36 9.66 -3.53 1.60
N ALA A 37 9.08 -4.59 1.02
CA ALA A 37 7.84 -4.50 0.27
C ALA A 37 6.70 -3.98 1.16
N LEU A 38 6.58 -4.51 2.38
CA LEU A 38 5.59 -4.03 3.35
C LEU A 38 5.84 -2.58 3.77
N CYS A 39 7.10 -2.18 3.99
CA CYS A 39 7.43 -0.78 4.30
C CYS A 39 7.06 0.18 3.17
N ALA A 40 7.16 -0.25 1.91
CA ALA A 40 6.71 0.54 0.77
C ALA A 40 5.17 0.71 0.77
N VAL A 41 4.42 -0.35 1.09
CA VAL A 41 2.96 -0.29 1.28
C VAL A 41 2.60 0.65 2.42
N MET A 42 3.25 0.54 3.58
CA MET A 42 3.05 1.43 4.73
C MET A 42 3.29 2.89 4.38
N ARG A 43 4.32 3.18 3.58
CA ARG A 43 4.62 4.55 3.14
C ARG A 43 3.50 5.09 2.23
N LYS A 44 2.99 4.29 1.29
CA LYS A 44 1.83 4.66 0.46
C LYS A 44 0.58 4.91 1.30
N LEU A 45 0.29 4.04 2.28
CA LEU A 45 -0.84 4.21 3.20
C LEU A 45 -0.74 5.50 4.01
N LEU A 46 0.43 5.77 4.57
CA LEU A 46 0.67 6.98 5.35
C LEU A 46 0.49 8.25 4.49
N THR A 47 1.07 8.28 3.29
CA THR A 47 0.92 9.41 2.37
C THR A 47 -0.53 9.58 1.92
N GLY A 48 -1.25 8.48 1.71
CA GLY A 48 -2.67 8.47 1.41
C GLY A 48 -3.55 9.08 2.48
N LEU A 49 -3.38 8.58 3.70
CA LEU A 49 -4.09 9.07 4.87
C LEU A 49 -3.79 10.54 5.10
N TRP A 50 -2.52 10.96 4.96
CA TRP A 50 -2.14 12.36 5.11
C TRP A 50 -2.76 13.25 4.01
N ALA A 51 -2.80 12.80 2.75
CA ALA A 51 -3.44 13.54 1.67
C ALA A 51 -4.97 13.62 1.84
N CYS A 52 -5.60 12.53 2.27
CA CYS A 52 -7.02 12.45 2.63
C CYS A 52 -7.35 13.43 3.76
N LEU A 53 -6.54 13.44 4.83
CA LEU A 53 -6.68 14.36 5.95
C LEU A 53 -6.48 15.82 5.54
N LYS A 54 -5.48 16.09 4.70
CA LYS A 54 -5.17 17.45 4.22
C LYS A 54 -6.24 18.01 3.29
N ASN A 55 -6.85 17.16 2.46
CA ASN A 55 -7.82 17.58 1.45
C ASN A 55 -9.28 17.39 1.89
N HIS A 56 -9.55 16.89 3.10
CA HIS A 56 -10.88 16.50 3.58
C HIS A 56 -11.66 15.63 2.58
N GLN A 57 -10.96 14.78 1.83
CA GLN A 57 -11.57 13.87 0.86
C GLN A 57 -11.76 12.50 1.46
N SER A 58 -12.79 11.77 1.03
CA SER A 58 -12.97 10.35 1.36
C SER A 58 -11.73 9.54 0.95
N PHE A 59 -11.29 8.61 1.80
CA PHE A 59 -10.19 7.72 1.45
C PHE A 59 -10.56 6.89 0.21
N ASP A 60 -9.76 7.02 -0.84
CA ASP A 60 -9.97 6.32 -2.11
C ASP A 60 -8.76 5.43 -2.42
N SER A 61 -8.95 4.12 -2.24
CA SER A 61 -7.94 3.09 -2.54
C SER A 61 -7.45 3.15 -3.98
N THR A 62 -8.28 3.62 -4.92
CA THR A 62 -7.93 3.68 -6.35
C THR A 62 -6.87 4.74 -6.65
N LYS A 63 -6.87 5.86 -5.91
CA LYS A 63 -5.84 6.90 -6.02
C LYS A 63 -4.53 6.50 -5.34
N LEU A 64 -4.58 5.54 -4.42
CA LEU A 64 -3.43 5.17 -3.59
C LEU A 64 -2.49 4.18 -4.29
N PHE A 65 -3.07 3.23 -5.01
CA PHE A 65 -2.35 2.21 -5.74
C PHE A 65 -2.70 2.36 -7.22
N SER A 66 -1.72 2.84 -7.99
CA SER A 66 -1.86 3.03 -9.44
C SER A 66 -2.10 1.68 -10.13
N ASP A 67 -3.03 1.65 -11.08
CA ASP A 67 -3.42 0.47 -11.87
C ASP A 67 -2.28 -0.10 -12.74
N VAL A 68 -1.14 0.60 -12.82
CA VAL A 68 0.08 0.17 -13.54
C VAL A 68 0.57 -1.21 -13.07
N HIS A 69 0.22 -1.64 -11.84
CA HIS A 69 0.61 -2.96 -11.32
C HIS A 69 -0.48 -4.04 -11.41
N LEU A 70 -1.71 -3.69 -11.82
CA LEU A 70 -2.78 -4.67 -12.06
C LEU A 70 -2.66 -5.37 -13.42
N ALA A 71 -1.88 -4.81 -14.36
CA ALA A 71 -1.85 -5.22 -15.76
C ALA A 71 -0.92 -6.41 -16.10
N HIS A 72 -0.45 -7.17 -15.11
CA HIS A 72 0.29 -8.42 -15.37
C HIS A 72 -0.51 -9.62 -14.87
N GLY A 73 -1.57 -9.95 -15.61
CA GLY A 73 -2.33 -11.20 -15.55
C GLY A 73 -2.59 -11.66 -16.96
#